data_AF-A0A8B6D048-F1
#
_entry.id   AF-A0A8B6D048-F1
#
_cell.length_a   1.000
_cell.length_b   1.000
_cell.length_c   1.000
_cell.angle_alpha   90.00
_cell.angle_beta   90.00
_cell.angle_gamma   90.00
#
_symmetry.space_group_name_H-M   'P 1'
#
loop_
_entity.id
_entity.type
_entity.pdbx_description
1 polymer ?
#
loop_
_entity_poly.entity_id
_entity_poly.type
_entity_poly.pdbx_seq_one_letter_code
_entity_poly.pdbx_strand_id
1 'polypeptide(L)'
;MFGVYSFQTATLTVGEDCDTAITVKYGHRLSSTYRCAAEGKSVLPSICDNPSESCFRLFDLTGPLQIGGLPKLPAQFQIQTKDFDGCIKDFYLDNALLDLNQSVASVGTSPGCDAKKHFCIGDPCKNGGTCYEGWGTYICQCGPNKKGKDCTVDISEGPRRLEGTGYLSYQPSSLPSPTIYFD
;
A
#
# COMPACT_ATOMS: atom_id res chain seq x y z
N MET A 1 -27.81 -8.02 31.42
CA MET A 1 -27.58 -7.34 30.13
C MET A 1 -26.17 -7.70 29.69
N PHE A 2 -26.01 -8.72 28.86
CA PHE A 2 -24.72 -9.10 28.28
C PHE A 2 -24.82 -8.76 26.80
N GLY A 3 -24.24 -7.63 26.39
CA GLY A 3 -24.07 -7.32 24.97
C GLY A 3 -23.02 -8.27 24.42
N VAL A 4 -23.40 -9.14 23.48
CA VAL A 4 -22.46 -10.00 22.76
C VAL A 4 -21.83 -9.15 21.67
N TYR A 5 -20.74 -8.48 21.99
CA TYR A 5 -19.94 -7.75 21.01
C TYR A 5 -19.25 -8.75 20.07
N SER A 6 -19.92 -9.11 18.98
CA SER A 6 -19.33 -9.95 17.94
C SER A 6 -18.50 -9.06 17.01
N PHE A 7 -17.19 -9.11 17.17
CA PHE A 7 -16.27 -8.47 16.23
C PHE A 7 -15.71 -9.52 15.28
N GLN A 8 -15.58 -9.14 14.01
CA GLN A 8 -15.05 -10.04 12.99
C GLN A 8 -13.63 -9.62 12.64
N THR A 9 -12.75 -10.59 12.56
CA THR A 9 -11.31 -10.32 12.52
C THR A 9 -10.69 -11.15 11.40
N ALA A 10 -10.08 -10.47 10.43
CA ALA A 10 -9.29 -11.09 9.38
C ALA A 10 -7.81 -10.91 9.73
N THR A 11 -7.06 -12.02 9.77
CA THR A 11 -5.62 -11.99 10.03
C THR A 11 -4.88 -12.44 8.79
N LEU A 12 -4.00 -11.59 8.27
CA LEU A 12 -3.05 -11.93 7.24
C LEU A 12 -1.73 -12.33 7.90
N THR A 13 -1.16 -13.46 7.47
CA THR A 13 0.12 -13.96 7.97
C THR A 13 1.01 -14.30 6.79
N VAL A 14 2.30 -13.95 6.88
CA VAL A 14 3.29 -14.13 5.83
C VAL A 14 4.43 -14.99 6.37
N GLY A 15 4.64 -16.16 5.76
CA GLY A 15 5.66 -17.14 6.15
C GLY A 15 5.18 -18.17 7.17
N GLU A 16 5.89 -19.29 7.24
CA GLU A 16 5.51 -20.47 8.05
C GLU A 16 5.82 -20.31 9.55
N ASP A 17 6.83 -19.52 9.92
CA ASP A 17 7.29 -19.34 11.31
C ASP A 17 6.81 -18.02 11.96
N CYS A 18 5.73 -17.44 11.45
CA CYS A 18 5.20 -16.20 12.02
C CYS A 18 4.30 -16.47 13.22
N ASP A 19 4.73 -16.08 14.42
CA ASP A 19 3.85 -16.01 15.59
C ASP A 19 2.84 -14.86 15.40
N THR A 20 1.65 -15.21 14.92
CA THR A 20 0.58 -14.28 14.57
C THR A 20 0.09 -13.50 15.78
N ALA A 21 -0.09 -14.17 16.92
CA ALA A 21 -0.62 -13.57 18.14
C ALA A 21 0.31 -12.49 18.70
N ILE A 22 1.62 -12.75 18.71
CA ILE A 22 2.62 -11.77 19.13
C ILE A 22 2.73 -10.65 18.10
N THR A 23 2.79 -10.99 16.81
CA THR A 23 3.07 -10.03 15.74
C THR A 23 1.93 -9.03 15.55
N VAL A 24 0.67 -9.50 15.53
CA VAL A 24 -0.50 -8.62 15.42
C VAL A 24 -0.56 -7.62 16.59
N LYS A 25 -0.28 -8.09 17.82
CA LYS A 25 -0.45 -7.29 19.03
C LYS A 25 0.74 -6.37 19.33
N TYR A 26 1.96 -6.85 19.06
CA TYR A 26 3.20 -6.20 19.48
C TYR A 26 4.18 -5.91 18.34
N GLY A 27 3.91 -6.32 17.10
CA GLY A 27 4.83 -6.18 15.96
C GLY A 27 5.28 -4.75 15.68
N HIS A 28 4.48 -3.74 16.05
CA HIS A 28 4.86 -2.32 15.94
C HIS A 28 5.90 -1.87 16.99
N ARG A 29 6.04 -2.61 18.11
CA ARG A 29 7.01 -2.33 19.18
C ARG A 29 8.26 -3.20 19.07
N LEU A 30 8.17 -4.28 18.32
CA LEU A 30 9.29 -5.16 18.00
C LEU A 30 10.06 -4.60 16.79
N SER A 31 11.24 -5.18 16.52
CA SER A 31 12.09 -4.81 15.38
C SER A 31 11.31 -4.80 14.06
N SER A 32 11.79 -4.03 13.07
CA SER A 32 11.19 -3.95 11.72
C SER A 32 11.09 -5.30 11.00
N THR A 33 11.82 -6.31 11.46
CA THR A 33 11.77 -7.70 10.99
C THR A 33 10.55 -8.48 11.49
N TYR A 34 9.83 -8.02 12.52
CA TYR A 34 8.65 -8.67 13.11
C TYR A 34 7.32 -8.13 12.54
N ARG A 35 7.24 -7.94 11.21
CA ARG A 35 6.02 -7.48 10.51
C ARG A 35 5.47 -8.56 9.58
N CYS A 36 5.39 -9.78 10.08
CA CYS A 36 4.93 -10.94 9.32
C CYS A 36 3.42 -11.20 9.43
N ALA A 37 2.69 -10.45 10.26
CA ALA A 37 1.23 -10.56 10.33
C ALA A 37 0.56 -9.19 10.49
N ALA A 38 -0.68 -9.10 10.00
CA ALA A 38 -1.53 -7.92 10.11
C ALA A 38 -2.98 -8.35 10.38
N GLU A 39 -3.74 -7.51 11.10
CA GLU A 39 -5.13 -7.78 11.46
C GLU A 39 -6.04 -6.65 11.00
N GLY A 40 -7.16 -7.00 10.38
CA GLY A 40 -8.28 -6.11 10.10
C GLY A 40 -9.50 -6.53 10.91
N LYS A 41 -10.03 -5.62 11.72
CA LYS A 41 -11.19 -5.89 12.59
C LYS A 41 -12.40 -5.08 12.14
N SER A 42 -13.48 -5.75 11.77
CA SER A 42 -14.78 -5.14 11.53
C SER A 42 -15.57 -5.06 12.83
N VAL A 43 -15.92 -3.82 13.22
CA VAL A 43 -16.77 -3.54 14.37
C VAL A 43 -18.22 -3.48 13.89
N LEU A 44 -19.05 -4.40 14.38
CA LEU A 44 -20.47 -4.41 14.06
C LEU A 44 -21.18 -3.23 14.76
N PRO A 45 -22.16 -2.59 14.10
CA PRO A 45 -23.02 -1.59 14.75
C PRO A 45 -23.84 -2.19 15.89
N SER A 46 -24.23 -1.39 16.89
CA SER A 46 -24.96 -1.84 18.08
C SER A 46 -26.34 -2.47 17.78
N ILE A 47 -26.96 -2.15 16.64
CA ILE A 47 -28.21 -2.81 16.20
C ILE A 47 -28.03 -4.33 16.04
N CYS A 48 -26.80 -4.78 15.78
CA CYS A 48 -26.45 -6.19 15.64
C CYS A 48 -26.48 -6.96 16.97
N ASP A 49 -26.53 -6.27 18.12
CA ASP A 49 -26.65 -6.87 19.45
C ASP A 49 -28.03 -7.50 19.68
N ASN A 50 -29.05 -7.07 18.93
CA ASN A 50 -30.40 -7.62 18.99
C ASN A 50 -30.54 -8.80 18.01
N PRO A 51 -30.79 -10.05 18.47
CA PRO A 51 -30.94 -11.22 17.60
C PRO A 51 -32.10 -11.10 16.61
N SER A 52 -33.13 -10.31 16.95
CA SER A 52 -34.34 -10.14 16.15
C SER A 52 -34.16 -9.15 15.00
N GLU A 53 -33.07 -8.38 14.97
CA GLU A 53 -32.76 -7.45 13.89
C GLU A 53 -32.00 -8.14 12.76
N SER A 54 -32.26 -7.72 11.52
CA SER A 54 -31.45 -8.14 10.37
C SER A 54 -30.16 -7.33 10.35
N CYS A 55 -29.04 -7.99 10.64
CA CYS A 55 -27.71 -7.42 10.56
C CYS A 55 -26.81 -8.42 9.82
N PHE A 56 -25.92 -7.92 8.95
CA PHE A 56 -24.86 -8.69 8.31
C PHE A 56 -23.81 -9.14 9.34
N ARG A 57 -24.19 -10.13 10.17
CA ARG A 57 -23.37 -10.71 11.25
C ARG A 57 -22.26 -11.63 10.73
N LEU A 58 -22.28 -11.95 9.44
CA LEU A 58 -21.25 -12.69 8.73
C LEU A 58 -20.25 -11.70 8.12
N PHE A 59 -18.98 -12.08 8.03
CA PHE A 59 -17.96 -11.32 7.32
C PHE A 59 -18.15 -11.68 5.86
N ASP A 60 -19.28 -11.23 5.33
CA ASP A 60 -19.68 -11.50 3.98
C ASP A 60 -18.85 -10.57 3.10
N LEU A 61 -17.64 -11.04 2.76
CA LEU A 61 -16.75 -10.39 1.82
C LEU A 61 -17.45 -10.36 0.46
N THR A 62 -18.32 -9.36 0.28
CA THR A 62 -19.24 -9.22 -0.85
C THR A 62 -18.55 -8.62 -2.08
N GLY A 63 -17.23 -8.79 -2.17
CA GLY A 63 -16.39 -8.25 -3.23
C GLY A 63 -15.21 -9.18 -3.52
N PRO A 64 -14.53 -8.98 -4.66
CA PRO A 64 -13.37 -9.79 -5.01
C PRO A 64 -12.25 -9.62 -3.98
N LEU A 65 -11.60 -10.73 -3.62
CA LEU A 65 -10.36 -10.72 -2.86
C LEU A 65 -9.27 -10.03 -3.69
N GLN A 66 -8.79 -8.88 -3.22
CA GLN A 66 -7.74 -8.11 -3.90
C GLN A 66 -6.40 -8.34 -3.22
N ILE A 67 -5.41 -8.76 -4.01
CA ILE A 67 -4.04 -9.04 -3.57
C ILE A 67 -3.11 -8.23 -4.47
N GLY A 68 -2.06 -7.63 -3.89
CA GLY A 68 -1.06 -6.89 -4.65
C GLY A 68 -1.31 -5.38 -4.74
N GLY A 69 -2.55 -4.92 -4.54
CA GLY A 69 -2.85 -3.50 -4.55
C GLY A 69 -4.35 -3.24 -4.68
N LEU A 70 -4.75 -1.97 -4.56
CA LEU A 70 -6.12 -1.52 -4.81
C LEU A 70 -6.15 -0.70 -6.11
N PRO A 71 -7.24 -0.77 -6.89
CA PRO A 71 -7.43 0.15 -8.01
C PRO A 71 -7.46 1.59 -7.50
N LYS A 72 -7.10 2.55 -8.37
CA LYS A 72 -7.22 3.99 -8.07
C LYS A 72 -8.69 4.36 -7.95
N LEU A 73 -9.26 4.21 -6.77
CA LEU A 73 -10.65 4.53 -6.47
C LEU A 73 -10.81 6.07 -6.39
N PRO A 74 -11.86 6.66 -6.99
CA PRO A 74 -12.14 8.08 -6.86
C PRO A 74 -12.38 8.42 -5.38
N ALA A 75 -11.49 9.23 -4.82
CA ALA A 75 -11.29 9.31 -3.38
C ALA A 75 -12.32 10.20 -2.65
N GLN A 76 -12.99 9.62 -1.65
CA GLN A 76 -13.30 10.31 -0.38
C GLN A 76 -12.51 9.71 0.81
N PHE A 77 -11.81 8.59 0.61
CA PHE A 77 -11.00 7.95 1.65
C PHE A 77 -9.51 8.16 1.38
N GLN A 78 -8.80 8.73 2.36
CA GLN A 78 -7.38 9.04 2.33
C GLN A 78 -6.50 7.78 2.48
N ILE A 79 -6.65 6.77 1.62
CA ILE A 79 -5.72 5.64 1.65
C ILE A 79 -4.60 5.92 0.65
N GLN A 80 -3.44 6.36 1.15
CA GLN A 80 -2.17 6.29 0.42
C GLN A 80 -1.75 4.82 0.36
N THR A 81 -2.38 4.02 -0.51
CA THR A 81 -1.92 2.66 -0.75
C THR A 81 -0.67 2.71 -1.62
N LYS A 82 0.42 2.13 -1.13
CA LYS A 82 1.46 1.63 -2.01
C LYS A 82 1.02 0.24 -2.44
N ASP A 83 0.99 0.02 -3.74
CA ASP A 83 0.94 -1.31 -4.33
C ASP A 83 2.11 -2.16 -3.83
N PHE A 84 1.91 -3.47 -3.81
CA PHE A 84 2.91 -4.44 -3.46
C PHE A 84 3.71 -4.81 -4.71
N ASP A 85 5.01 -4.53 -4.68
CA ASP A 85 5.98 -4.89 -5.71
C ASP A 85 6.87 -6.02 -5.17
N GLY A 86 6.62 -7.25 -5.62
CA GLY A 86 7.28 -8.44 -5.10
C GLY A 86 6.65 -9.75 -5.56
N CYS A 87 7.12 -10.85 -4.99
CA CYS A 87 6.54 -12.17 -5.22
C CYS A 87 5.66 -12.62 -4.07
N ILE A 88 4.61 -13.34 -4.41
CA ILE A 88 3.75 -14.07 -3.47
C ILE A 88 3.75 -15.52 -3.92
N LYS A 89 4.00 -16.43 -2.99
CA LYS A 89 3.93 -17.88 -3.19
C LYS A 89 3.16 -18.51 -2.04
N ASP A 90 2.68 -19.73 -2.26
CA ASP A 90 2.03 -20.55 -1.23
C ASP A 90 0.87 -19.80 -0.54
N PHE A 91 -0.07 -19.30 -1.36
CA PHE A 91 -1.22 -18.55 -0.87
C PHE A 91 -2.35 -19.50 -0.48
N TYR A 92 -2.66 -19.54 0.81
CA TYR A 92 -3.72 -20.39 1.37
C TYR A 92 -4.93 -19.53 1.80
N LEU A 93 -6.12 -19.93 1.37
CA LEU A 93 -7.39 -19.38 1.85
C LEU A 93 -8.19 -20.54 2.47
N ASP A 94 -8.56 -20.42 3.74
CA ASP A 94 -9.27 -21.48 4.49
C ASP A 94 -8.59 -22.87 4.39
N ASN A 95 -7.25 -22.87 4.50
CA ASN A 95 -6.36 -24.03 4.35
C ASN A 95 -6.32 -24.67 2.96
N ALA A 96 -7.01 -24.10 1.97
CA ALA A 96 -6.89 -24.51 0.57
C ALA A 96 -5.81 -23.68 -0.13
N LEU A 97 -4.87 -24.37 -0.80
CA LEU A 97 -3.90 -23.69 -1.66
C LEU A 97 -4.62 -23.13 -2.88
N LEU A 98 -4.54 -21.82 -3.08
CA LEU A 98 -5.16 -21.13 -4.21
C LEU A 98 -4.09 -20.78 -5.26
N ASP A 99 -4.30 -21.23 -6.49
CA ASP A 99 -3.44 -20.89 -7.62
C ASP A 99 -3.70 -19.45 -8.08
N LEU A 100 -2.81 -18.53 -7.71
CA LEU A 100 -2.90 -17.11 -8.08
C LEU A 100 -2.82 -16.87 -9.60
N ASN A 101 -2.32 -17.83 -10.39
CA ASN A 101 -2.28 -17.71 -11.85
C ASN A 101 -3.66 -17.90 -12.49
N GLN A 102 -4.63 -18.46 -11.76
CA GLN A 102 -6.01 -18.67 -12.22
C GLN A 102 -6.96 -17.55 -11.73
N SER A 103 -6.42 -16.38 -11.44
CA SER A 103 -7.19 -15.22 -10.94
C SER A 103 -8.21 -14.70 -11.97
N VAL A 104 -9.33 -14.17 -11.45
CA VAL A 104 -10.43 -13.59 -12.26
C VAL A 104 -9.98 -12.33 -13.01
N ALA A 105 -9.00 -11.61 -12.47
CA ALA A 105 -8.35 -10.48 -13.12
C ALA A 105 -6.94 -10.31 -12.56
N SER A 106 -5.97 -10.15 -13.46
CA SER A 106 -4.58 -9.85 -13.12
C SER A 106 -4.08 -8.69 -13.99
N VAL A 107 -3.42 -7.72 -13.35
CA VAL A 107 -2.77 -6.59 -14.03
C VAL A 107 -1.39 -6.43 -13.43
N GLY A 108 -0.35 -6.48 -14.26
CA GLY A 108 1.03 -6.29 -13.81
C GLY A 108 1.63 -7.47 -13.05
N THR A 109 1.04 -8.67 -13.14
CA THR A 109 1.60 -9.90 -12.56
C THR A 109 2.11 -10.84 -13.65
N SER A 110 3.09 -11.67 -13.32
CA SER A 110 3.61 -12.73 -14.18
C SER A 110 3.86 -14.00 -13.36
N PRO A 111 3.64 -15.19 -13.94
CA PRO A 111 3.97 -16.45 -13.27
C PRO A 111 5.48 -16.57 -13.04
N GLY A 112 5.84 -17.15 -11.90
CA GLY A 112 7.22 -17.33 -11.49
C GLY A 112 7.76 -16.17 -10.66
N CYS A 113 8.93 -16.40 -10.07
CA CYS A 113 9.62 -15.43 -9.24
C CYS A 113 11.12 -15.53 -9.51
N ASP A 114 11.62 -14.67 -10.39
CA ASP A 114 13.05 -14.57 -10.60
C ASP A 114 13.73 -14.06 -9.32
N ALA A 115 14.98 -14.50 -9.10
CA ALA A 115 15.78 -13.99 -8.00
C ALA A 115 15.89 -12.46 -8.10
N LYS A 116 15.67 -11.78 -6.97
CA LYS A 116 15.76 -10.32 -6.89
C LYS A 116 17.13 -9.87 -7.42
N LYS A 117 17.11 -9.07 -8.48
CA LYS A 117 18.32 -8.44 -9.02
C LYS A 117 18.68 -7.23 -8.19
N HIS A 118 19.97 -6.95 -8.09
CA HIS A 118 20.48 -5.74 -7.44
C HIS A 118 20.66 -4.64 -8.48
N PHE A 119 19.70 -3.73 -8.55
CA PHE A 119 19.64 -2.67 -9.54
C PHE A 119 20.46 -1.44 -9.15
N CYS A 120 20.86 -1.30 -7.88
CA CYS A 120 21.76 -0.23 -7.46
C CYS A 120 23.23 -0.52 -7.76
N ILE A 121 23.56 -1.74 -8.18
CA ILE A 121 24.93 -2.06 -8.64
C ILE A 121 25.24 -1.20 -9.87
N GLY A 122 26.29 -0.38 -9.77
CA GLY A 122 26.72 0.52 -10.84
C GLY A 122 26.29 1.98 -10.68
N ASP A 123 25.74 2.35 -9.51
CA ASP A 123 25.37 3.73 -9.16
C ASP A 123 24.51 4.41 -10.25
N PRO A 124 23.31 3.87 -10.52
CA PRO A 124 22.45 4.39 -11.57
C PRO A 124 21.97 5.82 -11.27
N CYS A 125 21.84 6.19 -10.00
CA CYS A 125 21.44 7.53 -9.57
C CYS A 125 22.60 8.52 -9.72
N LYS A 126 22.40 9.57 -10.52
CA LYS A 126 23.41 10.61 -10.79
C LYS A 126 23.24 11.82 -9.87
N ASN A 127 24.20 12.75 -9.94
CA ASN A 127 24.16 14.03 -9.24
C ASN A 127 23.98 13.91 -7.71
N GLY A 128 24.57 12.88 -7.09
CA GLY A 128 24.48 12.65 -5.65
C GLY A 128 23.12 12.12 -5.16
N GLY A 129 22.29 11.57 -6.06
CA GLY A 129 21.06 10.90 -5.68
C GLY A 129 21.32 9.59 -4.94
N THR A 130 20.49 9.29 -3.93
CA THR A 130 20.57 8.03 -3.16
C THR A 130 19.80 6.93 -3.89
N CYS A 131 20.43 5.78 -4.11
CA CYS A 131 19.80 4.62 -4.74
C CYS A 131 19.13 3.71 -3.70
N TYR A 132 17.91 3.28 -4.00
CA TYR A 132 17.18 2.26 -3.25
C TYR A 132 16.80 1.09 -4.17
N GLU A 133 16.95 -0.13 -3.65
CA GLU A 133 16.64 -1.36 -4.37
C GLU A 133 15.12 -1.62 -4.42
N GLY A 134 14.52 -1.53 -5.60
CA GLY A 134 13.17 -2.04 -5.88
C GLY A 134 13.18 -3.52 -6.27
N TRP A 135 12.00 -4.12 -6.50
CA TRP A 135 11.92 -5.53 -6.87
C TRP A 135 12.30 -5.77 -8.34
N GLY A 136 11.77 -4.94 -9.24
CA GLY A 136 12.08 -4.97 -10.69
C GLY A 136 12.87 -3.77 -11.22
N THR A 137 13.30 -2.86 -10.34
CA THR A 137 13.98 -1.61 -10.72
C THR A 137 14.80 -1.06 -9.55
N TYR A 138 15.57 0.00 -9.80
CA TYR A 138 16.06 0.90 -8.76
C TYR A 138 15.10 2.11 -8.62
N ILE A 139 15.13 2.74 -7.45
CA ILE A 139 14.44 4.00 -7.14
C ILE A 139 15.50 5.01 -6.71
N CYS A 140 15.57 6.16 -7.39
CA CYS A 140 16.47 7.24 -7.00
C CYS A 140 15.74 8.30 -6.18
N GLN A 141 16.28 8.62 -5.01
CA GLN A 141 15.93 9.84 -4.30
C GLN A 141 16.88 10.95 -4.75
N CYS A 142 16.35 11.83 -5.58
CA CYS A 142 17.10 12.94 -6.12
C CYS A 142 17.31 14.05 -5.09
N GLY A 143 18.47 14.70 -5.16
CA GLY A 143 18.73 15.92 -4.41
C GLY A 143 17.91 17.12 -4.92
N PRO A 144 18.05 18.28 -4.26
CA PRO A 144 17.38 19.51 -4.67
C PRO A 144 17.65 19.85 -6.14
N ASN A 145 16.67 20.40 -6.84
CA ASN A 145 16.76 20.85 -8.23
C ASN A 145 17.04 19.73 -9.27
N LYS A 146 16.97 18.45 -8.89
CA LYS A 146 17.08 17.32 -9.83
C LYS A 146 15.80 16.48 -9.84
N LYS A 147 15.46 15.93 -11.00
CA LYS A 147 14.31 15.05 -11.23
C LYS A 147 14.64 13.95 -12.25
N GLY A 148 13.67 13.09 -12.51
CA GLY A 148 13.79 11.97 -13.43
C GLY A 148 14.21 10.67 -12.72
N LYS A 149 14.18 9.55 -13.46
CA LYS A 149 14.42 8.20 -12.92
C LYS A 149 15.81 8.05 -12.29
N ASP A 150 16.80 8.75 -12.83
CA ASP A 150 18.21 8.67 -12.49
C ASP A 150 18.80 10.02 -12.03
N CYS A 151 17.94 11.01 -11.73
CA CYS A 151 18.33 12.34 -11.28
C CYS A 151 19.22 13.14 -12.25
N THR A 152 19.16 12.82 -13.55
CA THR A 152 19.92 13.53 -14.59
C THR A 152 19.24 14.83 -15.05
N VAL A 153 17.92 14.95 -14.86
CA VAL A 153 17.13 16.07 -15.37
C VAL A 153 17.12 17.22 -14.37
N ASP A 154 17.48 18.42 -14.81
CA ASP A 154 17.34 19.63 -14.02
C ASP A 154 15.88 20.05 -13.87
N ILE A 155 15.53 20.51 -12.66
CA ILE A 155 14.25 21.18 -12.45
C ILE A 155 14.41 22.60 -13.00
N SER A 156 13.92 22.80 -14.24
CA SER A 156 13.95 24.10 -14.93
C SER A 156 13.12 25.18 -14.23
N GLU A 157 12.15 24.78 -13.41
CA GLU A 157 11.36 25.68 -12.58
C GLU A 157 11.94 25.70 -11.16
N GLY A 158 12.81 26.67 -10.88
CA GLY A 158 13.31 26.90 -9.54
C GLY A 158 12.19 27.23 -8.54
N PRO A 159 12.50 27.30 -7.23
CA PRO A 159 11.52 27.68 -6.22
C PRO A 159 10.85 29.02 -6.60
N ARG A 160 9.53 29.02 -6.72
CA ARG A 160 8.74 30.22 -6.99
C ARG A 160 8.59 31.00 -5.70
N ARG A 161 8.98 32.28 -5.69
CA ARG A 161 8.75 33.18 -4.56
C ARG A 161 7.32 33.71 -4.66
N LEU A 162 6.55 33.57 -3.59
CA LEU A 162 5.23 34.18 -3.48
C LEU A 162 5.42 35.56 -2.84
N GLU A 163 5.07 36.62 -3.56
CA GLU A 163 5.09 37.99 -3.04
C GLU A 163 3.67 38.43 -2.66
N GLY A 164 3.54 39.28 -1.64
CA GLY A 164 2.28 39.91 -1.24
C GLY A 164 1.19 38.88 -0.87
N THR A 165 0.08 38.89 -1.60
CA THR A 165 -1.10 38.04 -1.42
C THR A 165 -1.11 36.77 -2.26
N GLY A 166 0.00 36.45 -2.95
CA GLY A 166 0.12 35.25 -3.77
C GLY A 166 -0.08 33.95 -2.98
N TYR A 167 -0.77 32.97 -3.56
CA TYR A 167 -1.06 31.68 -2.95
C TYR A 167 -0.92 30.52 -3.93
N LEU A 168 -0.55 29.35 -3.40
CA LEU A 168 -0.48 28.11 -4.16
C LEU A 168 -1.79 27.34 -3.98
N SER A 169 -2.46 27.03 -5.09
CA SER A 169 -3.66 26.19 -5.08
C SER A 169 -3.37 24.87 -5.79
N TYR A 170 -3.61 23.77 -5.09
CA TYR A 170 -3.50 22.43 -5.64
C TYR A 170 -4.89 21.78 -5.67
N GLN A 171 -5.40 21.52 -6.87
CA GLN A 171 -6.62 20.75 -7.07
C GLN A 171 -6.25 19.30 -7.38
N PRO A 172 -6.57 18.33 -6.51
CA PRO A 172 -6.20 16.92 -6.70
C PRO A 172 -6.76 16.28 -7.99
N SER A 173 -7.78 16.88 -8.60
CA SER A 173 -8.47 16.41 -9.80
C SER A 173 -7.81 16.80 -11.12
N SER A 174 -6.85 17.72 -11.13
CA SER A 174 -6.13 18.16 -12.33
C SER A 174 -4.66 17.74 -12.29
N LEU A 175 -4.33 16.63 -12.94
CA LEU A 175 -2.95 16.33 -13.31
C LEU A 175 -2.57 17.17 -14.55
N PRO A 176 -1.34 17.76 -14.66
CA PRO A 176 -0.16 17.40 -13.90
C PRO A 176 0.53 18.52 -13.08
N SER A 177 -0.06 19.71 -12.89
CA SER A 177 0.65 20.80 -12.20
C SER A 177 -0.24 21.58 -11.21
N PRO A 178 0.22 21.81 -9.95
CA PRO A 178 -0.38 22.85 -9.10
C PRO A 178 -0.37 24.19 -9.84
N THR A 179 -1.50 24.89 -9.86
CA THR A 179 -1.58 26.23 -10.45
C THR A 179 -1.16 27.24 -9.38
N ILE A 180 -0.10 28.00 -9.68
CA ILE A 180 0.37 29.08 -8.81
C ILE A 180 -0.32 30.36 -9.27
N TYR A 181 -1.05 31.00 -8.37
CA TYR A 181 -1.70 32.28 -8.63
C TYR A 181 -0.83 33.40 -8.05
N PHE A 182 -0.51 34.37 -8.90
CA PHE A 182 0.19 35.59 -8.53
C PHE A 182 -0.77 36.78 -8.71
N ASP A 183 -0.55 37.86 -7.96
CA ASP A 183 -1.07 39.19 -8.31
C ASP A 183 -0.21 39.81 -9.43
#